data_AF-D7GRG5-F1
#
_entry.id   AF-D7GRG5-F1
#
_cell.length_a   1.000
_cell.length_b   1.000
_cell.length_c   1.000
_cell.angle_alpha   90.00
_cell.angle_beta   90.00
_cell.angle_gamma   90.00
#
_symmetry.space_group_name_H-M   'P 1'
#
loop_
_entity.id
_entity.type
_entity.pdbx_description
1 polymer ?
#
loop_
_entity_poly.entity_id
_entity_poly.type
_entity_poly.pdbx_seq_one_letter_code
_entity_poly.pdbx_strand_id
1 'polypeptide(L)'
;MNKPNPLFEYLKLRRETVAYVEELKKEAQRTKCAVGQTKNPFKAVPGLETEFEKAVKTIRYCDNILNEIEKNRERKLRLRRAAYFLEETVVALVALVMCVGLIGAVCFGLSFIFAVIGIPLWAVLLALAAGSLLAVGWSWK
;
A
#
# COMPACT_ATOMS: atom_id res chain seq x y z
N MET A 1 -13.13 -2.85 -31.56
CA MET A 1 -12.62 -1.52 -31.15
C MET A 1 -12.14 -1.64 -29.70
N ASN A 2 -10.84 -1.82 -29.47
CA ASN A 2 -10.26 -2.01 -28.14
C ASN A 2 -10.16 -0.64 -27.46
N LYS A 3 -11.06 -0.33 -26.50
CA LYS A 3 -10.97 0.94 -25.76
C LYS A 3 -9.73 0.87 -24.88
N PRO A 4 -8.78 1.83 -24.99
CA PRO A 4 -7.61 1.83 -24.13
C PRO A 4 -8.05 1.95 -22.67
N ASN A 5 -7.36 1.20 -21.80
CA ASN A 5 -7.66 1.20 -20.37
C ASN A 5 -7.48 2.63 -19.80
N PRO A 6 -8.50 3.18 -19.11
CA PRO A 6 -8.48 4.58 -18.65
C PRO A 6 -7.34 4.87 -17.66
N LEU A 7 -6.88 3.85 -16.93
CA LEU A 7 -5.73 3.92 -16.05
C LEU A 7 -4.42 4.19 -16.81
N PHE A 8 -4.23 3.56 -17.97
CA PHE A 8 -3.02 3.72 -18.76
C PHE A 8 -2.94 5.13 -19.35
N GLU A 9 -4.08 5.65 -19.81
CA GLU A 9 -4.21 7.01 -20.34
C GLU A 9 -3.88 8.05 -19.27
N TYR A 10 -4.41 7.90 -18.05
CA TYR A 10 -4.08 8.77 -16.93
C TYR A 10 -2.59 8.74 -16.56
N LEU A 11 -1.97 7.55 -16.54
CA LEU A 11 -0.54 7.41 -16.23
C LEU A 11 0.34 8.03 -17.31
N LYS A 12 -0.06 7.90 -18.58
CA LYS A 12 0.61 8.53 -19.71
C LYS A 12 0.51 10.06 -19.62
N LEU A 13 -0.70 10.58 -19.44
CA LEU A 13 -0.97 12.01 -19.28
C LEU A 13 -0.16 12.61 -18.11
N ARG A 14 -0.11 11.93 -16.96
CA ARG A 14 0.71 12.37 -15.82
C ARG A 14 2.18 12.46 -16.18
N ARG A 15 2.73 11.46 -16.89
CA ARG A 15 4.15 11.44 -17.29
C ARG A 15 4.46 12.58 -18.26
N GLU A 16 3.59 12.80 -19.24
CA GLU A 16 3.70 13.91 -20.18
C GLU A 16 3.64 15.26 -19.46
N THR A 17 2.73 15.41 -18.48
CA THR A 17 2.61 16.65 -17.68
C THR A 17 3.88 16.91 -16.87
N VAL A 18 4.45 15.89 -16.23
CA VAL A 18 5.69 16.03 -15.45
C VAL A 18 6.86 16.40 -16.38
N ALA A 19 6.99 15.72 -17.52
CA ALA A 19 8.02 16.02 -18.50
C ALA A 19 7.92 17.46 -19.01
N TYR A 20 6.71 17.93 -19.30
CA TYR A 20 6.45 19.30 -19.73
C TYR A 20 6.85 20.34 -18.67
N VAL A 21 6.50 20.10 -17.40
CA VAL A 21 6.90 21.01 -16.30
C VAL A 21 8.42 21.01 -16.09
N GLU A 22 9.08 19.87 -16.26
CA GLU A 22 10.55 19.78 -16.22
C GLU A 22 11.22 20.50 -17.38
N GLU A 23 10.65 20.43 -18.59
CA GLU A 23 11.13 21.19 -19.75
C GLU A 23 11.01 22.69 -19.52
N LEU A 24 9.84 23.17 -19.05
CA LEU A 24 9.65 24.57 -18.67
C LEU A 24 10.66 25.03 -17.62
N LYS A 25 10.95 24.18 -16.63
CA LYS A 25 11.97 24.48 -15.62
C LYS A 25 13.36 24.59 -16.25
N LYS A 26 13.74 23.70 -17.16
CA LYS A 26 15.03 23.74 -17.88
C LYS A 26 15.14 24.99 -18.74
N GLU A 27 14.08 25.36 -19.44
CA GLU A 27 14.03 26.60 -20.21
C GLU A 27 14.22 27.83 -19.32
N ALA A 28 13.46 27.92 -18.22
CA ALA A 28 13.61 29.01 -17.26
C ALA A 28 15.01 29.05 -16.62
N GLN A 29 15.65 27.90 -16.39
CA GLN A 29 17.04 27.83 -15.94
C GLN A 29 18.02 28.37 -16.99
N ARG A 30 17.82 28.03 -18.28
CA ARG A 30 18.63 28.57 -19.37
C ARG A 30 18.48 30.09 -19.46
N THR A 31 17.25 30.61 -19.39
CA THR A 31 16.97 32.05 -19.37
C THR A 31 17.65 32.71 -18.17
N LYS A 32 17.54 32.11 -16.97
CA LYS A 32 18.22 32.62 -15.77
C LYS A 32 19.74 32.68 -15.94
N CYS A 33 20.35 31.68 -16.57
CA CYS A 33 21.79 31.69 -16.85
C CYS A 33 22.17 32.74 -17.90
N ALA A 34 21.34 32.95 -18.91
CA ALA A 34 21.59 33.94 -19.97
C ALA A 34 21.51 35.38 -19.46
N VAL A 35 20.58 35.67 -18.54
CA VAL A 35 20.37 37.00 -17.95
C VAL A 35 21.13 37.22 -16.64
N GLY A 36 21.85 36.20 -16.16
CA GLY A 36 22.67 36.25 -14.95
C GLY A 36 24.10 36.73 -15.24
N GLN A 37 24.78 37.27 -14.24
CA GLN A 37 26.17 37.68 -14.38
C GLN A 37 27.11 36.47 -14.49
N THR A 38 28.08 36.51 -15.40
CA THR A 38 29.10 35.45 -15.58
C THR A 38 29.91 35.18 -14.31
N LYS A 39 30.18 36.21 -13.50
CA LYS A 39 30.86 36.06 -12.20
C LYS A 39 29.92 35.73 -11.04
N ASN A 40 28.61 36.03 -11.15
CA ASN A 40 27.64 35.77 -10.09
C ASN A 40 26.27 35.34 -10.65
N PRO A 41 25.96 34.03 -10.67
CA PRO A 41 24.72 33.51 -11.24
C PRO A 41 23.46 33.79 -10.40
N PHE A 42 23.61 34.36 -9.20
CA PHE A 42 22.49 34.81 -8.36
C PHE A 42 22.13 36.27 -8.58
N LYS A 43 22.92 37.01 -9.36
CA LYS A 43 22.70 38.42 -9.63
C LYS A 43 22.39 38.60 -11.12
N ALA A 44 21.36 39.41 -11.40
CA ALA A 44 21.01 39.76 -12.77
C ALA A 44 22.06 40.69 -13.39
N VAL A 45 22.19 40.65 -14.71
CA VAL A 45 22.89 41.69 -15.46
C VAL A 45 22.13 43.01 -15.29
N PRO A 46 22.82 44.15 -15.02
CA PRO A 46 22.16 45.45 -14.88
C PRO A 46 21.29 45.75 -16.11
N GLY A 47 20.01 46.05 -15.91
CA GLY A 47 19.02 46.27 -16.98
C GLY A 47 18.17 45.06 -17.37
N LEU A 48 18.53 43.84 -16.94
CA LEU A 48 17.78 42.59 -17.20
C LEU A 48 17.20 41.98 -15.91
N GLU A 49 17.08 42.77 -14.85
CA GLU A 49 16.62 42.32 -13.53
C GLU A 49 15.21 41.74 -13.56
N THR A 50 14.32 42.33 -14.37
CA THR A 50 12.94 41.89 -14.51
C THR A 50 12.82 40.52 -15.17
N GLU A 51 13.68 40.20 -16.13
CA GLU A 51 13.72 38.90 -16.79
C GLU A 51 14.32 37.82 -15.89
N PHE A 52 15.36 38.18 -15.12
CA PHE A 52 15.93 37.30 -14.10
C PHE A 52 14.92 36.94 -13.03
N GLU A 53 14.20 37.93 -12.49
CA GLU A 53 13.19 37.69 -11.46
C GLU A 53 12.04 36.82 -11.99
N LYS A 54 11.59 37.06 -13.22
CA LYS A 54 10.60 36.21 -13.89
C LYS A 54 11.09 34.76 -14.01
N ALA A 55 12.31 34.55 -14.48
CA ALA A 55 12.89 33.21 -14.61
C ALA A 55 13.00 32.49 -13.26
N VAL A 56 13.44 33.19 -12.20
CA VAL A 56 13.51 32.63 -10.84
C VAL A 56 12.13 32.28 -10.29
N LYS A 57 11.12 33.15 -10.49
CA LYS A 57 9.74 32.88 -10.10
C LYS A 57 9.17 31.66 -10.82
N THR A 58 9.42 31.52 -12.13
CA THR A 58 8.99 30.36 -12.92
C THR A 58 9.62 29.06 -12.40
N ILE A 59 10.93 29.05 -12.13
CA ILE A 59 11.61 27.88 -11.57
C ILE A 59 10.99 27.47 -10.23
N ARG A 60 10.77 28.44 -9.33
CA ARG A 60 10.16 28.19 -8.02
C ARG A 60 8.73 27.63 -8.15
N TYR A 61 7.97 28.13 -9.12
CA TYR A 61 6.62 27.67 -9.40
C TYR A 61 6.62 26.22 -9.92
N CYS A 62 7.49 25.90 -10.88
CA CYS A 62 7.69 24.53 -11.38
C CYS A 62 8.11 23.57 -10.26
N ASP A 63 9.03 23.98 -9.39
CA ASP A 63 9.47 23.17 -8.24
C ASP A 63 8.32 22.90 -7.27
N ASN A 64 7.47 23.88 -7.00
CA ASN A 64 6.32 23.69 -6.14
C ASN A 64 5.30 22.71 -6.73
N ILE A 65 5.04 22.79 -8.03
CA ILE A 65 4.15 21.85 -8.74
C ILE A 65 4.70 20.43 -8.65
N LEU A 66 5.99 20.24 -8.97
CA LEU A 66 6.63 18.92 -8.93
C LEU A 66 6.62 18.34 -7.51
N ASN A 67 6.87 19.17 -6.50
CA ASN A 67 6.84 18.76 -5.10
C ASN A 67 5.42 18.33 -4.66
N GLU A 68 4.38 19.08 -5.05
CA GLU A 68 3.00 18.71 -4.70
C GLU A 68 2.57 17.40 -5.39
N ILE A 69 3.02 17.18 -6.64
CA ILE A 69 2.81 15.93 -7.38
C ILE A 69 3.47 14.73 -6.65
N GLU A 70 4.67 14.90 -6.13
CA GLU A 70 5.38 13.83 -5.40
C GLU A 70 4.78 13.60 -4.01
N LYS A 71 4.45 14.67 -3.27
CA LYS A 71 3.79 14.57 -1.97
C LYS A 71 2.43 13.89 -2.05
N ASN A 72 1.67 14.12 -3.12
CA ASN A 72 0.41 13.42 -3.36
C ASN A 72 0.61 11.93 -3.67
N ARG A 73 1.69 11.58 -4.37
CA ARG A 73 2.07 10.18 -4.61
C ARG A 73 2.43 9.49 -3.29
N GLU A 74 3.26 10.12 -2.47
CA GLU A 74 3.61 9.58 -1.15
C GLU A 74 2.39 9.39 -0.26
N ARG A 75 1.50 10.39 -0.18
CA ARG A 75 0.25 10.28 0.58
C ARG A 75 -0.60 9.10 0.12
N LYS A 76 -0.78 8.92 -1.19
CA LYS A 76 -1.52 7.77 -1.73
C LYS A 76 -0.85 6.43 -1.42
N LEU A 77 0.49 6.36 -1.47
CA LEU A 77 1.22 5.14 -1.13
C LEU A 77 1.14 4.81 0.37
N ARG A 78 1.16 5.83 1.25
CA ARG A 78 0.97 5.66 2.69
C ARG A 78 -0.45 5.18 2.99
N LEU A 79 -1.46 5.78 2.37
CA LEU A 79 -2.85 5.36 2.50
C LEU A 79 -3.08 3.93 2.01
N ARG A 80 -2.49 3.54 0.87
CA ARG A 80 -2.56 2.16 0.38
C ARG A 80 -1.90 1.17 1.33
N ARG A 81 -0.74 1.51 1.89
CA ARG A 81 -0.09 0.68 2.91
C ARG A 81 -0.94 0.56 4.17
N ALA A 82 -1.48 1.66 4.68
CA ALA A 82 -2.36 1.65 5.83
C ALA A 82 -3.63 0.83 5.58
N ALA A 83 -4.25 0.96 4.40
CA ALA A 83 -5.40 0.17 4.00
C ALA A 83 -5.07 -1.33 3.94
N TYR A 84 -3.92 -1.69 3.37
CA TYR A 84 -3.48 -3.08 3.31
C TYR A 84 -3.29 -3.70 4.70
N PHE A 85 -2.67 -2.97 5.63
CA PHE A 85 -2.54 -3.42 7.03
C PHE A 85 -3.91 -3.59 7.72
N LEU A 86 -4.88 -2.72 7.44
CA LEU A 86 -6.24 -2.84 7.98
C LEU A 86 -6.98 -4.04 7.39
N GLU A 87 -6.85 -4.30 6.09
CA GLU A 87 -7.48 -5.46 5.45
C GLU A 87 -6.91 -6.78 5.99
N GLU A 88 -5.59 -6.88 6.14
CA GLU A 88 -4.93 -8.09 6.63
C GLU A 88 -5.32 -8.40 8.08
N THR A 89 -5.41 -7.38 8.94
CA THR A 89 -5.84 -7.54 10.34
C THR A 89 -7.32 -7.95 10.45
N VAL A 90 -8.20 -7.42 9.59
CA VAL A 90 -9.62 -7.81 9.56
C VAL A 90 -9.78 -9.24 9.08
N VAL A 91 -9.06 -9.66 8.03
CA VAL A 91 -9.11 -11.04 7.52
C VAL A 91 -8.63 -12.03 8.60
N ALA A 92 -7.54 -11.71 9.31
CA ALA A 92 -7.04 -12.55 10.40
C ALA A 92 -8.03 -12.66 11.56
N LEU A 93 -8.70 -11.57 11.93
CA LEU A 93 -9.71 -11.56 13.00
C LEU A 93 -10.93 -12.40 12.61
N VAL A 94 -11.44 -12.23 11.38
CA VAL A 94 -12.55 -13.03 10.85
C VAL A 94 -12.19 -14.51 10.82
N ALA A 95 -10.98 -14.86 10.37
CA ALA A 95 -10.51 -16.24 10.37
C ALA A 95 -10.45 -16.83 11.80
N LEU A 96 -9.96 -16.07 12.77
CA LEU A 96 -9.91 -16.50 14.17
C LEU A 96 -11.31 -16.74 14.73
N VAL A 97 -12.24 -15.81 14.52
CA VAL A 97 -13.64 -15.95 14.97
C VAL A 97 -14.30 -17.17 14.33
N MET A 98 -14.08 -17.41 13.03
CA MET A 98 -14.59 -18.59 12.34
C MET A 98 -13.99 -19.89 12.89
N CYS A 99 -12.69 -19.93 13.15
CA CYS A 99 -12.03 -21.09 13.75
C CYS A 99 -12.56 -21.39 15.15
N VAL A 100 -12.66 -20.37 16.02
CA VAL A 100 -13.20 -20.53 17.38
C VAL A 100 -14.67 -20.94 17.34
N GLY A 101 -15.46 -20.35 16.44
CA GLY A 101 -16.86 -20.72 16.23
C GLY A 101 -17.04 -22.17 15.79
N LEU A 102 -16.23 -22.64 14.84
CA LEU A 102 -16.26 -24.03 14.37
C LEU A 102 -15.84 -25.02 15.46
N ILE A 103 -14.75 -24.73 16.17
CA ILE A 103 -14.31 -25.56 17.30
C ILE A 103 -15.39 -25.61 18.38
N GLY A 104 -15.97 -24.45 18.71
CA GLY A 104 -17.08 -24.33 19.64
C GLY A 104 -18.30 -25.15 19.21
N ALA A 105 -18.71 -25.04 17.95
CA ALA A 105 -19.84 -25.80 17.40
C ALA A 105 -19.61 -27.32 17.45
N VAL A 106 -18.40 -27.77 17.11
CA VAL A 106 -18.02 -29.19 17.22
C VAL A 106 -18.06 -29.64 18.67
N CYS A 107 -17.45 -28.90 19.60
CA CYS A 107 -17.46 -29.23 21.02
C CYS A 107 -18.87 -29.24 21.61
N PHE A 108 -19.72 -28.29 21.25
CA PHE A 108 -21.12 -28.24 21.67
C PHE A 108 -21.92 -29.42 21.12
N GLY A 109 -21.77 -29.74 19.83
CA GLY A 109 -22.43 -30.87 19.20
C GLY A 109 -22.02 -32.20 19.84
N LEU A 110 -20.72 -32.39 20.07
CA LEU A 110 -20.21 -33.59 20.76
C LEU A 110 -20.77 -33.70 22.19
N SER A 111 -20.76 -32.60 22.93
CA SER A 111 -21.28 -32.56 24.31
C SER A 111 -22.77 -32.88 24.36
N PHE A 112 -23.55 -32.39 23.39
CA PHE A 112 -24.97 -32.68 23.27
C PHE A 112 -25.24 -34.16 22.98
N ILE A 113 -24.49 -34.77 22.05
CA ILE A 113 -24.62 -36.20 21.75
C ILE A 113 -24.29 -37.05 23.00
N PHE A 114 -23.22 -36.71 23.74
CA PHE A 114 -22.88 -37.43 24.97
C PHE A 114 -23.91 -37.27 26.08
N ALA A 115 -24.49 -36.08 26.22
CA ALA A 115 -25.58 -35.85 27.18
C ALA A 115 -26.82 -36.70 26.87
N VAL A 116 -27.15 -36.88 25.58
CA VAL A 116 -28.31 -37.69 25.16
C VAL A 116 -28.08 -39.20 25.34
N ILE A 117 -26.85 -39.69 25.11
CA ILE A 117 -26.53 -41.12 25.22
C ILE A 117 -26.21 -41.52 26.69
N GLY A 118 -25.95 -40.55 27.57
CA GLY A 118 -25.68 -40.80 28.99
C GLY A 118 -24.30 -41.40 29.29
N ILE A 119 -23.36 -41.31 28.35
CA ILE A 119 -22.01 -41.85 28.51
C ILE A 119 -21.09 -40.76 29.07
N PRO A 120 -20.35 -41.02 30.17
CA PRO A 120 -19.45 -40.04 30.75
C PRO A 120 -18.25 -39.77 29.84
N LEU A 121 -17.93 -38.48 29.63
CA LEU A 121 -16.84 -37.99 28.77
C LEU A 121 -15.47 -38.68 29.01
N TRP A 122 -15.19 -39.09 30.24
CA TRP A 122 -13.96 -39.78 30.65
C TRP A 122 -13.79 -41.15 29.99
N ALA A 123 -14.89 -41.89 29.79
CA ALA A 123 -14.86 -43.20 29.14
C ALA A 123 -14.51 -43.09 27.65
N VAL A 124 -14.96 -42.02 27.00
CA VAL A 124 -14.67 -41.75 25.60
C VAL A 124 -13.24 -41.26 25.41
N LEU A 125 -12.75 -40.39 26.28
CA LEU A 125 -11.34 -39.97 26.29
C LEU A 125 -10.40 -41.17 26.49
N LEU A 126 -10.74 -42.10 27.39
CA LEU A 126 -9.99 -43.34 27.58
C LEU A 126 -10.04 -44.24 26.33
N ALA A 127 -11.20 -44.39 25.69
CA ALA A 127 -11.33 -45.20 24.47
C ALA A 127 -10.55 -44.59 23.29
N LEU A 128 -10.55 -43.27 23.16
CA LEU A 128 -9.87 -42.54 22.09
C LEU A 128 -8.35 -42.53 22.30
N ALA A 129 -7.88 -42.43 23.55
CA ALA A 129 -6.47 -42.61 23.92
C ALA A 129 -5.99 -44.05 23.72
N ALA A 130 -6.80 -45.04 24.06
CA ALA A 130 -6.48 -46.45 23.81
C ALA A 130 -6.44 -46.74 22.29
N GLY A 131 -7.38 -46.18 21.52
CA GLY A 131 -7.43 -46.31 20.06
C GLY A 131 -6.25 -45.64 19.36
N SER A 132 -5.80 -44.46 19.83
CA SER A 132 -4.64 -43.77 19.26
C SER A 132 -3.32 -44.50 19.57
N LEU A 133 -3.17 -45.06 20.76
CA LEU A 133 -2.03 -45.92 21.12
C LEU A 133 -1.96 -47.19 20.26
N LEU A 134 -3.10 -47.82 20.00
CA LEU A 134 -3.18 -48.98 19.10
C LEU A 134 -2.87 -48.60 17.64
N ALA A 135 -3.34 -47.45 17.17
CA ALA A 135 -3.06 -46.96 15.81
C ALA A 135 -1.57 -46.63 15.60
N VAL A 136 -0.92 -46.03 16.61
CA VAL A 136 0.53 -45.76 16.57
C VAL A 136 1.34 -47.06 16.65
N GLY A 137 0.91 -48.02 17.48
CA GLY A 137 1.55 -49.34 17.57
C GLY A 137 1.44 -50.16 16.28
N TRP A 138 0.37 -50.00 15.51
CA TRP A 138 0.19 -50.63 14.20
C TRP A 138 0.95 -49.91 13.08
N SER A 139 1.16 -48.60 13.20
CA SER A 139 1.91 -47.79 12.24
C SER A 139 3.43 -48.06 12.25
N TRP A 140 3.95 -48.71 13.28
CA TRP A 140 5.39 -49.00 13.46
C TRP A 140 5.78 -50.44 13.07
N LYS A 141 4.82 -51.24 12.55
CA LYS A 141 5.03 -52.62 12.09
C LYS A 141 4.90 -52.70 10.58
#